data_AF-A0A1V4RAR6-F1
#
_entry.id   AF-A0A1V4RAR6-F1
#
_cell.length_a   1.000
_cell.length_b   1.000
_cell.length_c   1.000
_cell.angle_alpha   90.00
_cell.angle_beta   90.00
_cell.angle_gamma   90.00
#
_symmetry.space_group_name_H-M   'P 1'
#
loop_
_entity.id
_entity.type
_entity.pdbx_description
1 polymer ?
#
loop_
_entity_poly.entity_id
_entity_poly.type
_entity_poly.pdbx_seq_one_letter_code
_entity_poly.pdbx_strand_id
1 'polypeptide(L)'
;MKKIVILCIFVFISTLLLAVIEETESLKGFLYGEAPGCEYDNWMSHIAEGLASPGYNSYAPWDRQLDGFGNYEIPQGDTLVFWGRIVDEFLSGQLDAAQDSIDAHSFPYQVVIFNDTDSGRTFHMLREIPNMEYYDNNDTPDFNDDEFGAFDYAWGLYIYNLEGTNPHITTAVHPCDDYVIVPLAHKVFIDHDSKFLLISGTGREVTWTNIGNYSNSKSTCDPSRVEDHVFNVCYQKFCDLIRFEFFANEFSVQVHSFDWGESHKGYADVQISGGHSAGATCDTTFSGFNLYRKTDETEFELIESWQSSQRWRGQGERGG
;
A
#
# COMPACT_ATOMS: atom_id res chain seq x y z
N MET A 1 -26.00 43.56 20.19
CA MET A 1 -25.20 42.66 21.05
C MET A 1 -25.59 41.19 20.87
N LYS A 2 -26.82 40.75 21.15
CA LYS A 2 -27.23 39.32 21.00
C LYS A 2 -26.93 38.71 19.61
N LYS A 3 -27.17 39.44 18.53
CA LYS A 3 -26.89 38.98 17.14
C LYS A 3 -25.39 38.80 16.85
N ILE A 4 -24.54 39.62 17.47
CA ILE A 4 -23.08 39.54 17.31
C ILE A 4 -22.55 38.33 18.09
N VAL A 5 -23.06 38.08 19.28
CA VAL A 5 -22.70 36.88 20.08
C VAL A 5 -23.10 35.59 19.36
N ILE A 6 -24.30 35.54 18.77
CA ILE A 6 -24.74 34.36 17.98
C ILE A 6 -23.85 34.17 16.75
N LEU A 7 -23.48 35.24 16.05
CA LEU A 7 -22.57 35.17 14.91
C LEU A 7 -21.17 34.68 15.33
N CYS A 8 -20.63 35.19 16.45
CA CYS A 8 -19.34 34.74 16.97
C CYS A 8 -19.38 33.27 17.41
N ILE A 9 -20.48 32.81 18.02
CA ILE A 9 -20.68 31.39 18.37
C ILE A 9 -20.75 30.54 17.09
N PHE A 10 -21.46 30.99 16.06
CA PHE A 10 -21.56 30.26 14.79
C PHE A 10 -20.20 30.14 14.09
N VAL A 11 -19.42 31.24 14.06
CA VAL A 11 -18.06 31.25 13.50
C VAL A 11 -17.12 30.35 14.31
N PHE A 12 -17.23 30.36 15.64
CA PHE A 12 -16.42 29.52 16.51
C PHE A 12 -16.78 28.04 16.41
N ILE A 13 -18.07 27.70 16.22
CA ILE A 13 -18.52 26.33 15.97
C ILE A 13 -18.07 25.86 14.58
N SER A 14 -18.08 26.72 13.56
CA SER A 14 -17.59 26.35 12.22
C SER A 14 -16.07 26.15 12.15
N THR A 15 -15.29 26.71 13.08
CA THR A 15 -13.83 26.47 13.17
C THR A 15 -13.48 25.23 14.00
N LEU A 16 -14.47 24.54 14.59
CA LEU A 16 -14.29 23.30 15.36
C LEU A 16 -14.60 22.05 14.54
N LEU A 17 -14.94 22.19 13.26
CA LEU A 17 -15.02 21.06 12.35
C LEU A 17 -13.58 20.69 11.98
N LEU A 18 -13.09 19.57 12.53
CA LEU A 18 -11.94 18.88 11.97
C LEU A 18 -12.38 18.37 10.60
N ALA A 19 -11.77 18.91 9.55
CA ALA A 19 -11.98 18.41 8.20
C ALA A 19 -10.95 17.31 7.94
N VAL A 20 -11.36 16.27 7.20
CA VAL A 20 -10.44 15.31 6.59
C VAL A 20 -9.34 16.06 5.84
N ILE A 21 -8.11 15.54 5.91
CA ILE A 21 -6.96 16.16 5.29
C ILE A 21 -7.14 16.15 3.76
N GLU A 22 -6.88 17.29 3.13
CA GLU A 22 -6.86 17.43 1.67
C GLU A 22 -5.45 17.84 1.23
N GLU A 23 -4.84 17.06 0.35
CA GLU A 23 -3.52 17.33 -0.23
C GLU A 23 -3.59 17.40 -1.76
N THR A 24 -2.67 18.12 -2.38
CA THR A 24 -2.60 18.24 -3.84
C THR A 24 -1.15 18.24 -4.30
N GLU A 25 -0.67 17.09 -4.74
CA GLU A 25 0.73 16.86 -5.14
C GLU A 25 0.83 15.68 -6.11
N SER A 26 2.04 15.41 -6.59
CA SER A 26 2.36 14.20 -7.36
C SER A 26 2.24 12.95 -6.49
N LEU A 27 1.42 11.97 -6.89
CA LEU A 27 1.39 10.66 -6.21
C LEU A 27 2.76 9.95 -6.32
N LYS A 28 3.44 10.10 -7.46
CA LYS A 28 4.82 9.64 -7.63
C LYS A 28 5.74 10.25 -6.56
N GLY A 29 5.67 11.58 -6.40
CA GLY A 29 6.43 12.31 -5.40
C GLY A 29 6.12 11.84 -3.97
N PHE A 30 4.83 11.76 -3.61
CA PHE A 30 4.44 11.31 -2.28
C PHE A 30 4.94 9.89 -1.97
N LEU A 31 4.93 8.96 -2.93
CA LEU A 31 5.32 7.57 -2.67
C LEU A 31 6.84 7.38 -2.59
N TYR A 32 7.62 8.03 -3.45
CA TYR A 32 9.05 7.75 -3.63
C TYR A 32 9.86 8.93 -4.21
N GLY A 33 9.47 10.16 -3.88
CA GLY A 33 10.18 11.37 -4.31
C GLY A 33 9.79 12.58 -3.45
N GLU A 34 9.80 13.78 -4.05
CA GLU A 34 9.43 15.01 -3.36
C GLU A 34 7.97 15.39 -3.64
N ALA A 35 7.23 15.72 -2.59
CA ALA A 35 5.84 16.20 -2.61
C ALA A 35 5.64 17.23 -1.49
N PRO A 36 6.21 18.45 -1.63
CA PRO A 36 6.28 19.45 -0.55
C PRO A 36 4.91 20.02 -0.12
N GLY A 37 3.85 19.77 -0.89
CA GLY A 37 2.47 20.08 -0.52
C GLY A 37 1.80 19.05 0.40
N CYS A 38 2.48 17.95 0.71
CA CYS A 38 2.03 16.94 1.68
C CYS A 38 2.61 17.18 3.08
N GLU A 39 1.99 16.60 4.11
CA GLU A 39 2.53 16.62 5.48
C GLU A 39 3.93 16.01 5.58
N TYR A 40 4.17 14.96 4.78
CA TYR A 40 5.46 14.34 4.50
C TYR A 40 5.43 13.75 3.08
N ASP A 41 6.59 13.52 2.49
CA ASP A 41 6.76 12.91 1.17
C ASP A 41 7.64 11.67 1.24
N ASN A 42 8.03 11.13 0.08
CA ASN A 42 8.85 9.92 -0.01
C ASN A 42 8.40 8.78 0.94
N TRP A 43 7.11 8.44 0.95
CA TRP A 43 6.52 7.48 1.88
C TRP A 43 7.34 6.19 2.08
N MET A 44 7.98 5.69 1.02
CA MET A 44 8.80 4.49 1.09
C MET A 44 10.05 4.61 1.96
N SER A 45 10.59 5.80 2.20
CA SER A 45 11.74 5.98 3.08
C SER A 45 11.37 5.92 4.56
N HIS A 46 10.09 5.96 4.92
CA HIS A 46 9.63 5.85 6.31
C HIS A 46 9.24 4.41 6.72
N ILE A 47 9.42 3.43 5.83
CA ILE A 47 9.08 2.03 6.08
C ILE A 47 9.89 1.49 7.26
N ALA A 48 9.24 0.72 8.13
CA ALA A 48 9.93 0.11 9.25
C ALA A 48 10.92 -0.98 8.80
N GLU A 49 12.12 -0.94 9.37
CA GLU A 49 13.23 -1.83 9.06
C GLU A 49 13.66 -2.70 10.25
N GLY A 50 14.20 -3.87 9.93
CA GLY A 50 14.75 -4.78 10.92
C GLY A 50 15.85 -5.64 10.33
N LEU A 51 16.75 -6.12 11.19
CA LEU A 51 17.91 -6.91 10.78
C LEU A 51 17.99 -8.20 11.60
N ALA A 52 17.22 -9.22 11.22
CA ALA A 52 17.19 -10.50 11.92
C ALA A 52 18.39 -11.40 11.54
N SER A 53 18.82 -11.36 10.28
CA SER A 53 19.99 -12.09 9.78
C SER A 53 20.71 -11.28 8.71
N PRO A 54 21.90 -10.71 9.03
CA PRO A 54 22.65 -9.88 8.08
C PRO A 54 22.84 -10.52 6.70
N GLY A 55 22.42 -9.82 5.66
CA GLY A 55 22.52 -10.26 4.26
C GLY A 55 21.57 -11.38 3.86
N TYR A 56 20.52 -11.65 4.65
CA TYR A 56 19.48 -12.60 4.28
C TYR A 56 18.54 -12.01 3.22
N ASN A 57 18.00 -10.82 3.49
CA ASN A 57 17.26 -10.03 2.51
C ASN A 57 18.16 -8.90 1.98
N SER A 58 17.95 -8.49 0.74
CA SER A 58 18.71 -7.40 0.12
C SER A 58 17.83 -6.17 0.00
N TYR A 59 18.23 -5.09 0.63
CA TYR A 59 17.58 -3.78 0.48
C TYR A 59 18.16 -3.06 -0.75
N ALA A 60 17.66 -1.86 -1.02
CA ALA A 60 18.16 -1.07 -2.13
C ALA A 60 19.66 -0.77 -1.95
N PRO A 61 20.48 -0.70 -3.02
CA PRO A 61 21.91 -0.38 -2.88
C PRO A 61 22.24 0.97 -2.23
N TRP A 62 21.28 1.88 -2.20
CA TRP A 62 21.37 3.22 -1.59
C TRP A 62 20.71 3.30 -0.22
N ASP A 63 20.13 2.21 0.26
CA ASP A 63 19.41 2.12 1.51
C ASP A 63 19.99 0.96 2.34
N ARG A 64 20.63 1.31 3.45
CA ARG A 64 21.28 0.31 4.26
C ARG A 64 20.27 -0.21 5.27
N GLN A 65 19.88 -1.48 5.12
CA GLN A 65 19.08 -2.18 6.12
C GLN A 65 19.65 -2.00 7.54
N LEU A 66 18.89 -1.32 8.39
CA LEU A 66 19.20 -1.12 9.80
C LEU A 66 18.22 -1.87 10.72
N ASP A 67 18.64 -2.03 11.97
CA ASP A 67 17.78 -2.54 13.04
C ASP A 67 17.29 -1.38 13.89
N GLY A 68 15.97 -1.19 13.98
CA GLY A 68 15.37 -0.20 14.86
C GLY A 68 15.05 1.16 14.21
N PHE A 69 14.96 1.22 12.88
CA PHE A 69 14.32 2.34 12.19
C PHE A 69 12.83 2.01 11.98
N GLY A 70 11.96 2.62 12.78
CA GLY A 70 10.55 2.24 12.88
C GLY A 70 10.31 0.99 13.73
N ASN A 71 9.05 0.55 13.76
CA ASN A 71 8.59 -0.62 14.49
C ASN A 71 7.39 -1.27 13.77
N TYR A 72 6.90 -2.40 14.27
CA TYR A 72 5.65 -3.00 13.83
C TYR A 72 4.77 -3.37 15.03
N GLU A 73 3.57 -2.78 15.09
CA GLU A 73 2.59 -3.11 16.12
C GLU A 73 1.80 -4.34 15.72
N ILE A 74 2.06 -5.48 16.38
CA ILE A 74 1.28 -6.70 16.15
C ILE A 74 -0.16 -6.45 16.61
N PRO A 75 -1.20 -6.57 15.75
CA PRO A 75 -2.58 -6.35 16.15
C PRO A 75 -3.00 -7.26 17.32
N GLN A 76 -3.61 -6.69 18.37
CA GLN A 76 -4.06 -7.45 19.55
C GLN A 76 -5.55 -7.25 19.83
N GLY A 77 -6.18 -8.22 20.50
CA GLY A 77 -7.57 -8.10 20.94
C GLY A 77 -8.53 -7.76 19.81
N ASP A 78 -9.28 -6.67 19.96
CA ASP A 78 -10.28 -6.21 18.99
C ASP A 78 -9.71 -5.27 17.91
N THR A 79 -8.38 -5.05 17.83
CA THR A 79 -7.76 -4.11 16.88
C THR A 79 -8.19 -4.37 15.43
N LEU A 80 -8.19 -5.62 14.99
CA LEU A 80 -8.62 -5.97 13.62
C LEU A 80 -10.10 -5.68 13.37
N VAL A 81 -10.95 -5.79 14.40
CA VAL A 81 -12.38 -5.48 14.32
C VAL A 81 -12.58 -3.97 14.22
N PHE A 82 -11.87 -3.18 15.02
CA PHE A 82 -11.93 -1.72 14.96
C PHE A 82 -11.41 -1.21 13.62
N TRP A 83 -10.27 -1.74 13.16
CA TRP A 83 -9.73 -1.41 11.85
C TRP A 83 -10.70 -1.76 10.71
N GLY A 84 -11.34 -2.93 10.78
CA GLY A 84 -12.36 -3.32 9.79
C GLY A 84 -13.53 -2.33 9.70
N ARG A 85 -13.92 -1.69 10.81
CA ARG A 85 -14.96 -0.64 10.81
C ARG A 85 -14.48 0.66 10.20
N ILE A 86 -13.25 1.08 10.51
CA ILE A 86 -12.60 2.24 9.87
C ILE A 86 -12.59 2.07 8.36
N VAL A 87 -12.22 0.88 7.88
CA VAL A 87 -12.21 0.57 6.45
C VAL A 87 -13.64 0.60 5.85
N ASP A 88 -14.65 0.06 6.54
CA ASP A 88 -16.04 0.14 6.08
C ASP A 88 -16.51 1.61 5.94
N GLU A 89 -16.20 2.46 6.92
CA GLU A 89 -16.52 3.90 6.91
C GLU A 89 -15.80 4.61 5.76
N PHE A 90 -14.49 4.37 5.62
CA PHE A 90 -13.63 4.89 4.54
C PHE A 90 -14.17 4.54 3.15
N LEU A 91 -14.49 3.26 2.91
CA LEU A 91 -15.00 2.79 1.61
C LEU A 91 -16.41 3.32 1.30
N SER A 92 -17.21 3.58 2.32
CA SER A 92 -18.55 4.18 2.16
C SER A 92 -18.53 5.69 1.90
N GLY A 93 -17.35 6.31 1.87
CA GLY A 93 -17.18 7.76 1.73
C GLY A 93 -17.50 8.55 2.98
N GLN A 94 -17.70 7.88 4.14
CA GLN A 94 -17.88 8.52 5.44
C GLN A 94 -16.52 8.85 6.05
N LEU A 95 -15.75 9.71 5.37
CA LEU A 95 -14.35 9.97 5.68
C LEU A 95 -14.16 10.62 7.06
N ASP A 96 -15.04 11.54 7.44
CA ASP A 96 -15.01 12.14 8.79
C ASP A 96 -15.23 11.07 9.88
N ALA A 97 -16.15 10.13 9.64
CA ALA A 97 -16.42 9.05 10.59
C ALA A 97 -15.23 8.08 10.68
N ALA A 98 -14.60 7.77 9.54
CA ALA A 98 -13.39 6.96 9.52
C ALA A 98 -12.25 7.64 10.31
N GLN A 99 -12.07 8.96 10.17
CA GLN A 99 -11.09 9.71 10.96
C GLN A 99 -11.46 9.72 12.45
N ASP A 100 -12.73 9.97 12.81
CA ASP A 100 -13.21 9.90 14.20
C ASP A 100 -12.93 8.52 14.82
N SER A 101 -13.14 7.44 14.05
CA SER A 101 -12.88 6.07 14.48
C SER A 101 -11.38 5.78 14.66
N ILE A 102 -10.52 6.33 13.80
CA ILE A 102 -9.05 6.27 13.95
C ILE A 102 -8.63 6.96 15.26
N ASP A 103 -9.09 8.19 15.46
CA ASP A 103 -8.76 9.01 16.63
C ASP A 103 -9.23 8.36 17.93
N ALA A 104 -10.44 7.78 17.92
CA ALA A 104 -11.03 7.10 19.07
C ALA A 104 -10.21 5.90 19.56
N HIS A 105 -9.44 5.26 18.67
CA HIS A 105 -8.56 4.14 19.01
C HIS A 105 -7.08 4.55 19.07
N SER A 106 -6.78 5.84 18.87
CA SER A 106 -5.41 6.38 18.90
C SER A 106 -4.47 5.67 17.92
N PHE A 107 -4.99 5.23 16.78
CA PHE A 107 -4.14 4.71 15.71
C PHE A 107 -3.40 5.90 15.08
N PRO A 108 -2.10 5.81 14.80
CA PRO A 108 -1.31 6.89 14.21
C PRO A 108 -1.58 7.01 12.71
N TYR A 109 -2.85 6.94 12.30
CA TYR A 109 -3.28 6.96 10.90
C TYR A 109 -4.09 8.21 10.60
N GLN A 110 -4.23 8.53 9.32
CA GLN A 110 -5.07 9.61 8.83
C GLN A 110 -5.82 9.17 7.58
N VAL A 111 -7.03 9.70 7.44
CA VAL A 111 -7.77 9.71 6.17
C VAL A 111 -7.32 10.95 5.38
N VAL A 112 -6.92 10.73 4.13
CA VAL A 112 -6.47 11.80 3.24
C VAL A 112 -7.24 11.75 1.93
N ILE A 113 -7.76 12.89 1.50
CA ILE A 113 -8.21 13.12 0.13
C ILE A 113 -7.00 13.68 -0.62
N PHE A 114 -6.45 12.89 -1.52
CA PHE A 114 -5.25 13.21 -2.26
C PHE A 114 -5.59 13.55 -3.71
N ASN A 115 -5.37 14.79 -4.11
CA ASN A 115 -5.58 15.25 -5.48
C ASN A 115 -4.28 15.11 -6.27
N ASP A 116 -4.16 14.04 -7.02
CA ASP A 116 -2.93 13.71 -7.74
C ASP A 116 -2.74 14.60 -8.96
N THR A 117 -1.61 15.31 -9.00
CA THR A 117 -1.25 16.18 -10.12
C THR A 117 -0.75 15.41 -11.34
N ASP A 118 -0.30 14.16 -11.17
CA ASP A 118 0.26 13.35 -12.26
C ASP A 118 -0.85 12.86 -13.20
N SER A 119 -1.93 12.32 -12.63
CA SER A 119 -3.08 11.78 -13.37
C SER A 119 -4.30 12.69 -13.42
N GLY A 120 -4.37 13.71 -12.55
CA GLY A 120 -5.53 14.58 -12.40
C GLY A 120 -6.72 13.95 -11.68
N ARG A 121 -6.49 12.82 -10.99
CA ARG A 121 -7.50 12.06 -10.25
C ARG A 121 -7.48 12.38 -8.76
N THR A 122 -8.59 12.12 -8.08
CA THR A 122 -8.64 12.16 -6.62
C THR A 122 -8.61 10.73 -6.06
N PHE A 123 -7.69 10.49 -5.14
CA PHE A 123 -7.59 9.27 -4.37
C PHE A 123 -8.02 9.52 -2.92
N HIS A 124 -8.60 8.51 -2.29
CA HIS A 124 -8.68 8.49 -0.83
C HIS A 124 -7.58 7.58 -0.29
N MET A 125 -6.94 7.97 0.80
CA MET A 125 -5.85 7.22 1.40
C MET A 125 -6.09 7.00 2.90
N LEU A 126 -5.67 5.83 3.38
CA LEU A 126 -5.36 5.59 4.78
C LEU A 126 -3.83 5.45 4.87
N ARG A 127 -3.17 6.41 5.51
CA ARG A 127 -1.71 6.43 5.69
C ARG A 127 -1.35 6.63 7.16
N GLU A 128 -0.19 6.12 7.55
CA GLU A 128 0.36 6.32 8.89
C GLU A 128 1.13 7.65 8.98
N ILE A 129 1.07 8.31 10.14
CA ILE A 129 1.86 9.51 10.44
C ILE A 129 3.25 9.05 10.92
N PRO A 130 4.36 9.47 10.27
CA PRO A 130 5.70 9.11 10.72
C PRO A 130 5.99 9.60 12.15
N ASN A 131 6.61 8.74 12.95
CA ASN A 131 7.15 9.14 14.25
C ASN A 131 8.55 9.72 14.06
N MET A 132 8.66 11.05 14.20
CA MET A 132 9.89 11.82 14.01
C MET A 132 10.99 11.57 15.07
N GLU A 133 10.77 10.66 16.03
CA GLU A 133 11.82 10.21 16.96
C GLU A 133 12.81 9.25 16.31
N TYR A 134 12.43 8.58 15.22
CA TYR A 134 13.34 7.75 14.43
C TYR A 134 14.24 8.59 13.53
N TYR A 135 15.48 8.13 13.38
CA TYR A 135 16.48 8.74 12.53
C TYR A 135 17.35 7.64 11.93
N ASP A 136 17.40 7.61 10.60
CA ASP A 136 18.32 6.78 9.84
C ASP A 136 19.38 7.68 9.21
N ASN A 137 20.64 7.29 9.32
CA ASN A 137 21.76 7.98 8.67
C ASN A 137 22.48 7.11 7.65
N ASN A 138 21.88 5.98 7.27
CA ASN A 138 22.39 4.94 6.39
C ASN A 138 23.81 4.43 6.74
N ASP A 139 24.27 4.70 7.97
CA ASP A 139 25.67 4.61 8.39
C ASP A 139 26.66 5.28 7.40
N THR A 140 26.25 6.34 6.70
CA THR A 140 27.10 7.11 5.79
C THR A 140 27.47 8.48 6.39
N PRO A 141 28.51 9.16 5.88
CA PRO A 141 28.83 10.53 6.26
C PRO A 141 28.11 11.57 5.39
N ASP A 142 27.35 11.15 4.39
CA ASP A 142 26.45 12.03 3.65
C ASP A 142 25.23 12.31 4.55
N PHE A 143 24.69 13.51 4.49
CA PHE A 143 23.49 13.89 5.25
C PHE A 143 22.29 14.04 4.33
N ASN A 144 22.48 13.88 3.01
CA ASN A 144 21.40 14.00 2.03
C ASN A 144 20.61 12.68 1.85
N ASP A 145 21.14 11.58 2.37
CA ASP A 145 20.52 10.25 2.45
C ASP A 145 20.02 9.93 3.87
N ASP A 146 20.13 10.88 4.80
CA ASP A 146 19.55 10.78 6.13
C ASP A 146 18.03 10.86 6.04
N GLU A 147 17.35 10.00 6.79
CA GLU A 147 15.90 9.97 6.89
C GLU A 147 15.42 10.27 8.31
N PHE A 148 14.39 11.11 8.41
CA PHE A 148 13.78 11.47 9.69
C PHE A 148 12.33 11.00 9.71
N GLY A 149 12.00 10.20 10.71
CA GLY A 149 10.67 9.65 10.87
C GLY A 149 10.52 8.26 10.26
N ALA A 150 9.85 7.38 10.99
CA ALA A 150 9.50 6.05 10.52
C ALA A 150 8.14 5.64 11.09
N PHE A 151 7.55 4.58 10.54
CA PHE A 151 6.28 4.04 11.01
C PHE A 151 6.44 3.22 12.29
N ASP A 152 5.55 3.42 13.27
CA ASP A 152 5.50 2.68 14.54
C ASP A 152 4.61 1.44 14.44
N TYR A 153 3.50 1.57 13.72
CA TYR A 153 2.52 0.51 13.52
C TYR A 153 2.86 -0.28 12.25
N ALA A 154 3.32 0.44 11.22
CA ALA A 154 3.85 -0.09 9.98
C ALA A 154 2.90 -1.08 9.27
N TRP A 155 1.58 -0.87 9.43
CA TRP A 155 0.57 -1.76 8.84
C TRP A 155 0.46 -1.59 7.33
N GLY A 156 0.84 -0.42 6.81
CA GLY A 156 0.89 -0.11 5.39
C GLY A 156 0.13 1.13 4.97
N LEU A 157 0.12 1.34 3.65
CA LEU A 157 -0.57 2.40 2.94
C LEU A 157 -1.68 1.80 2.08
N TYR A 158 -2.87 2.39 2.17
CA TYR A 158 -4.06 1.92 1.46
C TYR A 158 -4.65 3.05 0.63
N ILE A 159 -4.65 2.90 -0.70
CA ILE A 159 -5.11 3.91 -1.65
C ILE A 159 -6.35 3.39 -2.39
N TYR A 160 -7.40 4.19 -2.40
CA TYR A 160 -8.65 3.96 -3.09
C TYR A 160 -8.81 4.94 -4.26
N ASN A 161 -8.83 4.40 -5.48
CA ASN A 161 -9.18 5.11 -6.71
C ASN A 161 -10.69 5.11 -6.93
N LEU A 162 -11.35 6.22 -6.61
CA LEU A 162 -12.80 6.37 -6.81
C LEU A 162 -13.20 6.17 -8.27
N GLU A 163 -12.34 6.60 -9.19
CA GLU A 163 -12.56 6.59 -10.64
C GLU A 163 -12.03 5.33 -11.33
N GLY A 164 -11.43 4.39 -10.58
CA GLY A 164 -10.85 3.17 -11.13
C GLY A 164 -11.92 2.30 -11.81
N THR A 165 -11.66 1.93 -13.07
CA THR A 165 -12.63 1.20 -13.91
C THR A 165 -12.39 -0.30 -13.98
N ASN A 166 -11.28 -0.79 -13.42
CA ASN A 166 -10.98 -2.22 -13.39
C ASN A 166 -11.12 -2.81 -11.98
N PRO A 167 -11.68 -4.03 -11.84
CA PRO A 167 -11.83 -4.74 -10.56
C PRO A 167 -10.48 -5.30 -10.08
N HIS A 168 -9.45 -4.46 -10.05
CA HIS A 168 -8.09 -4.84 -9.73
C HIS A 168 -7.68 -4.29 -8.37
N ILE A 169 -6.90 -5.09 -7.65
CA ILE A 169 -6.21 -4.70 -6.43
C ILE A 169 -4.72 -4.89 -6.67
N THR A 170 -3.94 -3.81 -6.68
CA THR A 170 -2.49 -3.89 -6.74
C THR A 170 -1.94 -4.01 -5.32
N THR A 171 -1.02 -4.95 -5.09
CA THR A 171 -0.42 -5.19 -3.78
C THR A 171 1.10 -5.27 -3.86
N ALA A 172 1.77 -4.64 -2.90
CA ALA A 172 3.22 -4.71 -2.70
C ALA A 172 3.49 -5.06 -1.23
N VAL A 173 3.87 -6.31 -0.96
CA VAL A 173 3.90 -6.86 0.41
C VAL A 173 5.28 -6.84 1.06
N HIS A 174 6.36 -6.60 0.29
CA HIS A 174 7.74 -6.54 0.81
C HIS A 174 8.50 -5.32 0.26
N PRO A 175 8.10 -4.08 0.60
CA PRO A 175 8.60 -2.88 -0.07
C PRO A 175 10.11 -2.60 0.09
N CYS A 176 10.75 -3.05 1.17
CA CYS A 176 12.21 -2.95 1.34
C CYS A 176 12.95 -4.18 0.82
N ASP A 177 12.44 -5.39 1.12
CA ASP A 177 13.08 -6.64 0.69
C ASP A 177 13.03 -6.83 -0.83
N ASP A 178 12.00 -6.29 -1.48
CA ASP A 178 11.80 -6.30 -2.92
C ASP A 178 11.91 -4.84 -3.42
N TYR A 179 13.00 -4.12 -3.10
CA TYR A 179 13.13 -2.64 -3.12
C TYR A 179 12.67 -1.83 -4.36
N VAL A 180 12.35 -2.46 -5.50
CA VAL A 180 11.75 -1.76 -6.67
C VAL A 180 10.21 -1.89 -6.72
N ILE A 181 9.58 -2.60 -5.78
CA ILE A 181 8.15 -2.91 -5.87
C ILE A 181 7.25 -1.70 -5.62
N VAL A 182 7.68 -0.69 -4.85
CA VAL A 182 6.82 0.48 -4.59
C VAL A 182 6.63 1.31 -5.88
N PRO A 183 7.69 1.77 -6.58
CA PRO A 183 7.54 2.41 -7.88
C PRO A 183 6.79 1.56 -8.91
N LEU A 184 7.03 0.25 -8.91
CA LEU A 184 6.37 -0.65 -9.85
C LEU A 184 4.88 -0.85 -9.52
N ALA A 185 4.52 -1.01 -8.25
CA ALA A 185 3.14 -1.14 -7.82
C ALA A 185 2.35 0.14 -8.09
N HIS A 186 2.95 1.32 -7.89
CA HIS A 186 2.38 2.58 -8.32
C HIS A 186 2.11 2.58 -9.83
N LYS A 187 3.12 2.23 -10.65
CA LYS A 187 2.95 2.18 -12.09
C LYS A 187 1.83 1.21 -12.52
N VAL A 188 1.78 0.02 -11.93
CA VAL A 188 0.75 -0.98 -12.21
C VAL A 188 -0.62 -0.47 -11.80
N PHE A 189 -0.73 0.17 -10.63
CA PHE A 189 -1.98 0.79 -10.16
C PHE A 189 -2.54 1.80 -11.16
N ILE A 190 -1.68 2.69 -11.69
CA ILE A 190 -2.07 3.69 -12.70
C ILE A 190 -2.36 3.05 -14.07
N ASP A 191 -1.44 2.25 -14.61
CA ASP A 191 -1.55 1.67 -15.95
C ASP A 191 -2.73 0.69 -16.08
N HIS A 192 -3.01 -0.07 -15.02
CA HIS A 192 -4.15 -0.98 -14.98
C HIS A 192 -5.45 -0.28 -14.57
N ASP A 193 -5.42 1.02 -14.27
CA ASP A 193 -6.57 1.75 -13.74
C ASP A 193 -7.24 1.01 -12.57
N SER A 194 -6.41 0.54 -11.65
CA SER A 194 -6.84 -0.35 -10.57
C SER A 194 -7.71 0.39 -9.57
N LYS A 195 -8.64 -0.33 -8.94
CA LYS A 195 -9.54 0.24 -7.93
C LYS A 195 -8.81 0.53 -6.63
N PHE A 196 -7.85 -0.32 -6.27
CA PHE A 196 -7.10 -0.22 -5.02
C PHE A 196 -5.61 -0.48 -5.20
N LEU A 197 -4.80 0.17 -4.36
CA LEU A 197 -3.38 -0.12 -4.14
C LEU A 197 -3.14 -0.30 -2.64
N LEU A 198 -2.46 -1.38 -2.27
CA LEU A 198 -2.02 -1.64 -0.89
C LEU A 198 -0.52 -1.89 -0.88
N ILE A 199 0.19 -1.20 -0.02
CA ILE A 199 1.64 -1.35 0.17
C ILE A 199 1.88 -1.63 1.65
N SER A 200 2.56 -2.74 1.98
CA SER A 200 2.93 -3.06 3.36
C SER A 200 3.86 -1.99 3.92
N GLY A 201 3.78 -1.66 5.21
CA GLY A 201 4.57 -0.59 5.82
C GLY A 201 5.86 -1.06 6.49
N THR A 202 6.24 -2.33 6.28
CA THR A 202 7.28 -3.02 7.06
C THR A 202 8.10 -3.97 6.19
N GLY A 203 9.41 -4.04 6.46
CA GLY A 203 10.29 -5.11 5.99
C GLY A 203 10.05 -6.41 6.74
N ARG A 204 10.37 -7.56 6.12
CA ARG A 204 10.03 -8.89 6.69
C ARG A 204 10.75 -9.23 7.99
N GLU A 205 11.87 -8.56 8.26
CA GLU A 205 12.75 -8.84 9.40
C GLU A 205 12.42 -8.04 10.66
N VAL A 206 11.53 -7.04 10.58
CA VAL A 206 11.15 -6.16 11.71
C VAL A 206 10.63 -6.98 12.90
N THR A 207 9.72 -7.91 12.63
CA THR A 207 9.29 -8.89 13.64
C THR A 207 9.29 -10.30 13.10
N TRP A 208 9.78 -11.22 13.91
CA TRP A 208 9.81 -12.65 13.59
C TRP A 208 9.72 -13.49 14.86
N THR A 209 9.49 -14.79 14.70
CA THR A 209 9.28 -15.71 15.84
C THR A 209 10.42 -15.78 16.86
N ASN A 210 11.62 -15.30 16.54
CA ASN A 210 12.83 -15.43 17.36
C ASN A 210 13.20 -16.88 17.74
N ILE A 211 12.73 -17.87 16.97
CA ILE A 211 13.00 -19.30 17.21
C ILE A 211 13.98 -19.82 16.17
N GLY A 212 15.20 -20.16 16.61
CA GLY A 212 16.26 -20.68 15.74
C GLY A 212 16.79 -19.61 14.78
N ASN A 213 17.30 -20.01 13.61
CA ASN A 213 17.78 -19.06 12.61
C ASN A 213 16.61 -18.40 11.86
N TYR A 214 16.76 -17.15 11.46
CA TYR A 214 15.76 -16.45 10.65
C TYR A 214 15.53 -17.16 9.30
N SER A 215 14.29 -17.05 8.83
CA SER A 215 13.85 -17.33 7.46
C SER A 215 12.55 -16.56 7.22
N ASN A 216 12.25 -16.15 5.99
CA ASN A 216 11.02 -15.36 5.70
C ASN A 216 9.72 -16.02 6.18
N SER A 217 9.66 -17.36 6.24
CA SER A 217 8.50 -18.08 6.81
C SER A 217 8.29 -17.88 8.31
N LYS A 218 9.22 -17.21 9.00
CA LYS A 218 9.16 -16.89 10.43
C LYS A 218 8.84 -15.42 10.69
N SER A 219 8.68 -14.61 9.65
CA SER A 219 8.22 -13.23 9.79
C SER A 219 6.82 -13.21 10.39
N THR A 220 6.59 -12.30 11.31
CA THR A 220 5.30 -12.05 11.96
C THR A 220 4.65 -10.74 11.53
N CYS A 221 5.33 -9.96 10.68
CA CYS A 221 4.84 -8.73 10.07
C CYS A 221 4.61 -8.85 8.56
N ASP A 222 4.94 -9.99 7.94
CA ASP A 222 4.68 -10.25 6.51
C ASP A 222 3.20 -10.62 6.27
N PRO A 223 2.40 -9.77 5.60
CA PRO A 223 0.98 -10.04 5.36
C PRO A 223 0.74 -11.24 4.44
N SER A 224 1.74 -11.70 3.69
CA SER A 224 1.66 -12.94 2.89
C SER A 224 1.80 -14.22 3.73
N ARG A 225 2.17 -14.09 5.02
CA ARG A 225 2.41 -15.20 5.95
C ARG A 225 1.50 -15.19 7.17
N VAL A 226 0.97 -14.02 7.53
CA VAL A 226 0.15 -13.84 8.72
C VAL A 226 -1.28 -13.50 8.32
N GLU A 227 -2.22 -14.39 8.64
CA GLU A 227 -3.64 -14.20 8.33
C GLU A 227 -4.23 -13.02 9.12
N ASP A 228 -3.94 -12.96 10.43
CA ASP A 228 -4.38 -11.91 11.35
C ASP A 228 -3.53 -10.63 11.18
N HIS A 229 -3.68 -9.98 10.03
CA HIS A 229 -2.92 -8.78 9.65
C HIS A 229 -3.87 -7.67 9.18
N VAL A 230 -3.60 -6.42 9.56
CA VAL A 230 -4.39 -5.24 9.19
C VAL A 230 -4.50 -5.08 7.67
N PHE A 231 -3.38 -5.25 6.95
CA PHE A 231 -3.36 -5.38 5.49
C PHE A 231 -4.39 -6.37 4.93
N ASN A 232 -4.52 -7.56 5.53
CA ASN A 232 -5.47 -8.58 5.08
C ASN A 232 -6.92 -8.20 5.39
N VAL A 233 -7.17 -7.46 6.48
CA VAL A 233 -8.49 -6.86 6.74
C VAL A 233 -8.85 -5.86 5.64
N CYS A 234 -7.95 -4.92 5.31
CA CYS A 234 -8.17 -3.97 4.20
C CYS A 234 -8.45 -4.72 2.89
N TYR A 235 -7.59 -5.68 2.55
CA TYR A 235 -7.71 -6.47 1.34
C TYR A 235 -9.08 -7.14 1.22
N GLN A 236 -9.55 -7.83 2.28
CA GLN A 236 -10.85 -8.49 2.28
C GLN A 236 -12.00 -7.50 2.05
N LYS A 237 -11.97 -6.35 2.72
CA LYS A 237 -12.98 -5.29 2.54
C LYS A 237 -12.97 -4.70 1.13
N PHE A 238 -11.79 -4.56 0.53
CA PHE A 238 -11.65 -4.08 -0.85
C PHE A 238 -12.19 -5.11 -1.85
N CYS A 239 -11.93 -6.40 -1.64
CA CYS A 239 -12.53 -7.47 -2.42
C CYS A 239 -14.07 -7.43 -2.33
N ASP A 240 -14.62 -7.23 -1.14
CA ASP A 240 -16.07 -7.15 -0.94
C ASP A 240 -16.69 -5.98 -1.71
N LEU A 241 -16.04 -4.80 -1.69
CA LEU A 241 -16.49 -3.66 -2.48
C LEU A 241 -16.37 -3.90 -3.99
N ILE A 242 -15.28 -4.52 -4.46
CA ILE A 242 -15.14 -4.89 -5.88
C ILE A 242 -16.28 -5.81 -6.32
N ARG A 243 -16.54 -6.87 -5.54
CA ARG A 243 -17.60 -7.85 -5.87
C ARG A 243 -18.97 -7.19 -5.89
N PHE A 244 -19.18 -6.19 -5.04
CA PHE A 244 -20.39 -5.39 -5.02
C PHE A 244 -20.52 -4.46 -6.23
N GLU A 245 -19.49 -3.69 -6.56
CA GLU A 245 -19.55 -2.67 -7.63
C GLU A 245 -19.44 -3.25 -9.04
N PHE A 246 -18.56 -4.24 -9.24
CA PHE A 246 -18.23 -4.79 -10.55
C PHE A 246 -18.99 -6.08 -10.87
N PHE A 247 -19.70 -6.66 -9.90
CA PHE A 247 -20.32 -7.98 -10.02
C PHE A 247 -19.34 -9.06 -10.51
N ALA A 248 -18.08 -8.94 -10.12
CA ALA A 248 -16.97 -9.80 -10.51
C ALA A 248 -16.02 -10.00 -9.34
N ASN A 249 -15.25 -11.09 -9.38
CA ASN A 249 -14.14 -11.25 -8.44
C ASN A 249 -13.03 -10.28 -8.80
N GLU A 250 -12.29 -9.88 -7.78
CA GLU A 250 -11.08 -9.10 -7.90
C GLU A 250 -10.00 -9.85 -8.69
N PHE A 251 -9.24 -9.09 -9.48
CA PHE A 251 -7.94 -9.53 -9.96
C PHE A 251 -6.87 -8.92 -9.06
N SER A 252 -6.29 -9.76 -8.20
CA SER A 252 -5.22 -9.36 -7.29
C SER A 252 -3.88 -9.38 -8.02
N VAL A 253 -3.30 -8.21 -8.24
CA VAL A 253 -1.99 -8.03 -8.86
C VAL A 253 -0.96 -7.92 -7.74
N GLN A 254 -0.35 -9.03 -7.37
CA GLN A 254 0.74 -9.02 -6.39
C GLN A 254 2.07 -8.79 -7.09
N VAL A 255 2.72 -7.68 -6.74
CA VAL A 255 3.98 -7.25 -7.31
C VAL A 255 5.12 -7.70 -6.40
N HIS A 256 5.99 -8.54 -6.95
CA HIS A 256 7.24 -8.95 -6.35
C HIS A 256 8.39 -8.62 -7.30
N SER A 257 9.56 -8.35 -6.74
CA SER A 257 10.81 -8.36 -7.49
C SER A 257 11.80 -9.28 -6.80
N PHE A 258 12.67 -9.92 -7.57
CA PHE A 258 13.89 -10.51 -7.00
C PHE A 258 15.02 -9.52 -7.16
N ASP A 259 15.84 -9.41 -6.11
CA ASP A 259 16.92 -8.44 -6.02
C ASP A 259 17.70 -8.30 -7.33
N TRP A 260 17.97 -7.06 -7.71
CA TRP A 260 18.89 -6.73 -8.79
C TRP A 260 20.33 -6.87 -8.29
N GLY A 261 20.79 -8.12 -8.21
CA GLY A 261 22.11 -8.43 -7.67
C GLY A 261 22.65 -9.81 -8.03
N GLU A 262 23.84 -10.13 -7.53
CA GLU A 262 24.45 -11.46 -7.68
C GLU A 262 23.58 -12.59 -7.10
N SER A 263 22.69 -12.28 -6.16
CA SER A 263 21.84 -13.23 -5.42
C SER A 263 20.80 -13.93 -6.29
N HIS A 264 20.25 -13.26 -7.32
CA HIS A 264 19.14 -13.78 -8.15
C HIS A 264 19.41 -13.74 -9.66
N LYS A 265 20.68 -13.86 -10.08
CA LYS A 265 21.05 -13.92 -11.51
C LYS A 265 20.23 -14.94 -12.30
N GLY A 266 19.50 -14.46 -13.32
CA GLY A 266 18.72 -15.28 -14.26
C GLY A 266 17.25 -15.46 -13.88
N TYR A 267 16.78 -14.86 -12.78
CA TYR A 267 15.36 -14.74 -12.46
C TYR A 267 14.75 -13.56 -13.25
N ALA A 268 13.43 -13.58 -13.43
CA ALA A 268 12.73 -12.41 -13.97
C ALA A 268 12.70 -11.30 -12.91
N ASP A 269 13.02 -10.07 -13.31
CA ASP A 269 13.14 -8.90 -12.42
C ASP A 269 11.84 -8.60 -11.64
N VAL A 270 10.71 -9.03 -12.20
CA VAL A 270 9.36 -8.80 -11.67
C VAL A 270 8.54 -10.08 -11.80
N GLN A 271 7.89 -10.46 -10.70
CA GLN A 271 6.81 -11.43 -10.71
C GLN A 271 5.50 -10.73 -10.40
N ILE A 272 4.58 -10.82 -11.36
CA ILE A 272 3.17 -10.47 -11.17
C ILE A 272 2.39 -11.77 -11.11
N SER A 273 1.79 -12.07 -9.97
CA SER A 273 0.95 -13.26 -9.80
C SER A 273 -0.53 -12.87 -9.67
N GLY A 274 -1.40 -13.72 -10.21
CA GLY A 274 -2.85 -13.61 -10.09
C GLY A 274 -3.40 -14.70 -9.19
N GLY A 275 -3.82 -14.35 -7.97
CA GLY A 275 -4.70 -15.18 -7.14
C GLY A 275 -4.39 -15.22 -5.66
N HIS A 276 -5.44 -15.40 -4.85
CA HIS A 276 -5.40 -15.94 -3.49
C HIS A 276 -6.32 -17.18 -3.45
N SER A 277 -5.94 -18.24 -2.71
CA SER A 277 -6.74 -19.47 -2.62
C SER A 277 -7.21 -19.78 -1.20
N ALA A 278 -8.52 -19.63 -0.97
CA ALA A 278 -9.35 -20.61 -0.30
C ALA A 278 -10.84 -20.41 -0.70
N GLY A 279 -11.32 -21.16 -1.70
CA GLY A 279 -12.72 -21.57 -1.76
C GLY A 279 -13.73 -20.80 -2.63
N ALA A 280 -13.34 -19.91 -3.54
CA ALA A 280 -14.28 -19.29 -4.49
C ALA A 280 -14.04 -19.75 -5.93
N THR A 281 -15.08 -20.32 -6.55
CA THR A 281 -15.11 -20.63 -7.98
C THR A 281 -15.08 -19.34 -8.79
N CYS A 282 -14.08 -19.21 -9.67
CA CYS A 282 -13.86 -18.04 -10.51
C CYS A 282 -14.93 -17.90 -11.60
N ASP A 283 -15.48 -16.69 -11.74
CA ASP A 283 -16.01 -16.19 -13.02
C ASP A 283 -14.90 -15.33 -13.66
N THR A 284 -14.59 -15.60 -14.93
CA THR A 284 -13.31 -15.29 -15.59
C THR A 284 -13.45 -14.17 -16.63
N THR A 285 -14.15 -13.09 -16.33
CA THR A 285 -14.49 -12.11 -17.37
C THR A 285 -13.43 -11.02 -17.63
N PHE A 286 -12.32 -10.97 -16.89
CA PHE A 286 -11.11 -10.22 -17.28
C PHE A 286 -9.90 -10.68 -16.44
N SER A 287 -8.87 -11.26 -17.04
CA SER A 287 -7.57 -11.43 -16.38
C SER A 287 -6.43 -11.17 -17.35
N GLY A 288 -5.82 -9.99 -17.26
CA GLY A 288 -4.61 -9.70 -18.03
C GLY A 288 -3.38 -9.70 -17.13
N PHE A 289 -2.19 -9.83 -17.71
CA PHE A 289 -0.95 -9.46 -17.00
C PHE A 289 -0.06 -8.64 -17.93
N ASN A 290 0.56 -7.61 -17.36
CA ASN A 290 1.53 -6.79 -18.06
C ASN A 290 2.93 -7.24 -17.66
N LEU A 291 3.82 -7.29 -18.65
CA LEU A 291 5.25 -7.48 -18.45
C LEU A 291 5.93 -6.13 -18.60
N TYR A 292 6.62 -5.71 -17.55
CA TYR A 292 7.39 -4.47 -17.53
C TYR A 292 8.88 -4.77 -17.57
N ARG A 293 9.63 -3.92 -18.25
CA ARG A 293 11.09 -3.85 -18.18
C ARG A 293 11.46 -2.58 -17.43
N LYS A 294 12.30 -2.72 -16.41
CA LYS A 294 12.89 -1.58 -15.72
C LYS A 294 13.78 -0.80 -16.69
N THR A 295 13.58 0.52 -16.78
CA THR A 295 14.45 1.45 -17.53
C THR A 295 15.27 2.33 -16.60
N ASP A 296 14.75 2.60 -15.40
CA ASP A 296 15.40 3.32 -14.30
C ASP A 296 14.85 2.80 -12.95
N GLU A 297 15.40 3.24 -11.82
CA GLU A 297 14.94 2.90 -10.45
C GLU A 297 13.45 3.13 -10.26
N THR A 298 12.93 4.23 -10.78
CA THR A 298 11.54 4.64 -10.65
C THR A 298 10.76 4.57 -11.96
N GLU A 299 11.42 4.18 -13.07
CA GLU A 299 10.84 4.19 -14.41
C GLU A 299 10.85 2.80 -15.04
N PHE A 300 9.71 2.41 -15.62
CA PHE A 300 9.53 1.13 -16.26
C PHE A 300 8.81 1.30 -17.59
N GLU A 301 9.14 0.44 -18.53
CA GLU A 301 8.54 0.37 -19.86
C GLU A 301 7.66 -0.87 -19.96
N LEU A 302 6.43 -0.71 -20.45
CA LEU A 302 5.58 -1.85 -20.79
C LEU A 302 6.15 -2.58 -22.00
N ILE A 303 6.52 -3.84 -21.84
CA ILE A 303 7.06 -4.69 -22.91
C ILE A 303 5.97 -5.47 -23.62
N GLU A 304 5.07 -6.05 -22.83
CA GLU A 304 4.01 -6.89 -23.35
C GLU A 304 2.79 -6.82 -22.45
N SER A 305 1.60 -6.90 -23.03
CA SER A 305 0.35 -7.00 -22.31
C SER A 305 -0.39 -8.22 -22.80
N TRP A 306 -0.76 -9.09 -21.87
CA TRP A 306 -1.58 -10.26 -22.12
C TRP A 306 -2.97 -9.99 -21.59
N GLN A 307 -3.99 -10.28 -22.39
CA GLN A 307 -5.37 -10.36 -21.92
C GLN A 307 -5.78 -11.82 -21.96
N SER A 308 -6.33 -12.36 -20.87
CA SER A 308 -7.07 -13.61 -20.95
C SER A 308 -8.27 -13.35 -21.85
N SER A 309 -8.27 -13.96 -23.02
CA SER A 309 -9.34 -13.79 -23.99
C SER A 309 -10.70 -14.15 -23.39
N GLN A 310 -11.66 -13.24 -23.44
CA GLN A 310 -13.07 -13.63 -23.43
C GLN A 310 -13.38 -14.37 -24.73
N ARG A 311 -13.44 -15.71 -24.70
CA ARG A 311 -14.39 -16.57 -25.45
C ARG A 311 -14.06 -18.07 -25.27
N TRP A 312 -14.81 -18.73 -24.40
CA TRP A 312 -15.25 -20.10 -24.67
C TRP A 312 -16.77 -20.19 -24.48
N ARG A 313 -17.51 -19.58 -25.42
CA ARG A 313 -18.90 -19.96 -25.72
C ARG A 313 -18.88 -20.64 -27.08
N GLY A 314 -19.03 -21.96 -27.07
CA GLY A 314 -18.87 -22.81 -28.25
C GLY A 314 -20.04 -22.80 -29.23
N GLN A 315 -19.74 -23.17 -30.48
CA GLN A 315 -20.51 -23.97 -31.44
C GLN A 315 -19.44 -24.58 -32.37
N GLY A 316 -19.38 -25.87 -32.70
CA GLY A 316 -20.47 -26.64 -33.30
C GLY A 316 -20.34 -26.65 -34.82
N GLU A 317 -19.20 -27.09 -35.38
CA GLU A 317 -19.14 -27.55 -36.79
C GLU A 317 -18.29 -28.82 -36.89
N ARG A 318 -18.93 -29.97 -36.72
CA ARG A 318 -18.56 -31.20 -37.44
C ARG A 318 -19.55 -31.38 -38.57
N GLY A 319 -19.27 -30.72 -39.69
CA GLY A 319 -19.76 -31.09 -41.01
C GLY A 319 -18.57 -31.61 -41.80
N GLY A 320 -18.55 -32.92 -42.05
CA GLY A 320 -17.45 -33.68 -42.65
C GLY A 320 -17.46 -35.11 -42.15
#